data_AF-A0A0B5D9Q8-F1
#
_entry.id   AF-A0A0B5D9Q8-F1
#
_cell.length_a   1.000
_cell.length_b   1.000
_cell.length_c   1.000
_cell.angle_alpha   90.00
_cell.angle_beta   90.00
_cell.angle_gamma   90.00
#
_symmetry.space_group_name_H-M   'P 1'
#
loop_
_entity.id
_entity.type
_entity.pdbx_description
1 polymer ?
#
loop_
_entity_poly.entity_id
_entity_poly.type
_entity_poly.pdbx_seq_one_letter_code
_entity_poly.pdbx_strand_id
1 'polypeptide(L)'
;MQRRAEALVRIALETAFGMRPLPHLRPTEFDGPVRVHVAARQRQGMRGQVRLDTLHLRADGEVFGTAVSGGRAHAFTGRVAERRLVSFRVL
;
A
#
# COMPACT_ATOMS: atom_id res chain seq x y z
N MET A 1 -0.60 -1.69 -17.08
CA MET A 1 -1.06 -2.07 -15.72
C MET A 1 -0.06 -1.73 -14.62
N GLN A 2 1.23 -2.05 -14.79
CA GLN A 2 2.24 -1.92 -13.73
C GLN A 2 2.33 -0.55 -13.06
N ARG A 3 2.41 0.55 -13.82
CA ARG A 3 2.45 1.92 -13.25
C ARG A 3 1.24 2.25 -12.36
N ARG A 4 0.06 1.71 -12.70
CA ARG A 4 -1.17 1.91 -11.93
C ARG A 4 -1.12 1.12 -10.62
N ALA A 5 -0.69 -0.13 -10.66
CA ALA A 5 -0.49 -0.94 -9.47
C ALA A 5 0.51 -0.28 -8.52
N GLU A 6 1.65 0.19 -9.06
CA GLU A 6 2.65 0.92 -8.28
C GLU A 6 2.05 2.18 -7.62
N ALA A 7 1.29 2.99 -8.35
CA ALA A 7 0.65 4.18 -7.80
C ALA A 7 -0.31 3.84 -6.64
N LEU A 8 -1.12 2.78 -6.78
CA LEU A 8 -2.03 2.33 -5.72
C LEU A 8 -1.27 1.84 -4.49
N VAL A 9 -0.24 1.01 -4.68
CA VAL A 9 0.62 0.52 -3.60
C VAL A 9 1.32 1.68 -2.89
N ARG A 10 1.84 2.65 -3.64
CA ARG A 10 2.50 3.84 -3.07
C ARG A 10 1.55 4.65 -2.20
N ILE A 11 0.33 4.92 -2.66
CA ILE A 11 -0.69 5.62 -1.86
C ILE A 11 -1.02 4.80 -0.59
N ALA A 12 -1.21 3.49 -0.71
CA ALA A 12 -1.51 2.64 0.44
C ALA A 12 -0.38 2.64 1.48
N LEU A 13 0.88 2.54 1.04
CA LEU A 13 2.05 2.64 1.92
C LEU A 13 2.17 4.02 2.57
N GLU A 14 2.11 5.09 1.76
CA GLU A 14 2.21 6.47 2.27
C GLU A 14 1.11 6.77 3.29
N THR A 15 -0.12 6.29 3.07
CA THR A 15 -1.18 6.39 4.08
C THR A 15 -0.86 5.53 5.31
N ALA A 16 -0.43 4.28 5.14
CA ALA A 16 -0.11 3.36 6.24
C ALA A 16 1.01 3.88 7.16
N PHE A 17 1.94 4.65 6.61
CA PHE A 17 3.04 5.29 7.35
C PHE A 17 2.80 6.79 7.62
N GLY A 18 1.55 7.24 7.56
CA GLY A 18 1.16 8.57 8.02
C GLY A 18 1.61 9.75 7.15
N MET A 19 2.10 9.51 5.94
CA MET A 19 2.47 10.55 4.96
C MET A 19 1.27 11.11 4.20
N ARG A 20 0.14 10.38 4.19
CA ARG A 20 -1.13 10.81 3.61
C ARG A 20 -2.28 10.57 4.57
N PRO A 21 -3.33 11.42 4.56
CA PRO A 21 -4.53 11.19 5.34
C PRO A 21 -5.36 10.03 4.75
N LEU A 22 -6.13 9.33 5.60
CA LEU A 22 -6.95 8.17 5.19
C LEU A 22 -7.93 8.42 4.04
N PRO A 23 -8.58 9.59 3.90
CA PRO A 23 -9.49 9.87 2.78
C PRO A 23 -8.86 9.78 1.39
N HIS A 24 -7.52 9.77 1.27
CA HIS A 24 -6.85 9.53 -0.01
C HIS A 24 -7.02 8.09 -0.50
N LEU A 25 -7.43 7.16 0.36
CA LEU A 25 -7.85 5.81 -0.03
C LEU A 25 -9.28 5.82 -0.58
N ARG A 26 -9.43 6.33 -1.79
CA ARG A 26 -10.74 6.49 -2.45
C ARG A 26 -11.45 5.12 -2.59
N PRO A 27 -12.72 4.97 -2.19
CA PRO A 27 -13.46 3.70 -2.30
C PRO A 27 -13.60 3.15 -3.71
N THR A 28 -13.39 3.97 -4.75
CA THR A 28 -13.37 3.56 -6.16
C THR A 28 -12.06 2.88 -6.58
N GLU A 29 -11.02 2.98 -5.77
CA GLU A 29 -9.67 2.48 -6.07
C GLU A 29 -9.14 1.50 -5.02
N PHE A 30 -9.64 1.58 -3.78
CA PHE A 30 -9.20 0.77 -2.65
C PHE A 30 -10.41 0.13 -1.99
N ASP A 31 -10.40 -1.20 -1.88
CA ASP A 31 -11.50 -1.92 -1.26
C ASP A 31 -11.49 -1.81 0.26
N GLY A 32 -12.61 -2.17 0.88
CA GLY A 32 -12.82 -2.11 2.32
C GLY A 32 -11.67 -2.73 3.14
N PRO A 33 -11.25 -3.97 2.86
CA PRO A 33 -10.16 -4.62 3.59
C PRO A 33 -8.85 -3.84 3.55
N VAL A 34 -8.52 -3.22 2.41
CA VAL A 34 -7.32 -2.38 2.28
C VAL A 34 -7.40 -1.17 3.19
N ARG A 35 -8.52 -0.44 3.14
CA ARG A 35 -8.72 0.76 3.96
C ARG A 35 -8.65 0.44 5.46
N VAL A 36 -9.27 -0.66 5.88
CA VAL A 36 -9.25 -1.12 7.28
C VAL A 36 -7.83 -1.45 7.74
N HIS A 37 -7.09 -2.25 6.97
CA HIS A 37 -5.71 -2.61 7.31
C HIS A 37 -4.80 -1.38 7.38
N VAL A 38 -4.88 -0.50 6.38
CA VAL A 38 -4.08 0.72 6.32
C VAL A 38 -4.41 1.66 7.47
N ALA A 39 -5.69 1.84 7.82
CA ALA A 39 -6.12 2.65 8.97
C ALA A 39 -5.61 2.08 10.31
N ALA A 40 -5.65 0.75 10.47
CA ALA A 40 -5.10 0.11 11.65
C ALA A 40 -3.58 0.32 11.75
N ARG A 41 -2.84 0.13 10.64
CA ARG A 41 -1.39 0.33 10.60
C ARG A 41 -1.00 1.78 10.87
N GLN A 42 -1.69 2.75 10.28
CA GLN A 42 -1.43 4.18 10.50
C GLN A 42 -1.57 4.57 11.98
N ARG A 43 -2.54 3.98 12.71
CA ARG A 43 -2.73 4.23 14.14
C ARG A 43 -1.61 3.66 15.02
N GLN A 44 -0.78 2.73 14.53
CA GLN A 44 0.38 2.21 15.27
C GLN A 44 1.52 3.24 15.41
N GLY A 45 1.38 4.44 14.83
CA GLY A 45 2.24 5.58 15.16
C GLY A 45 3.55 5.67 14.37
N MET A 46 3.84 4.72 13.47
CA MET A 46 4.97 4.85 12.56
C MET A 46 4.68 5.94 11.52
N ARG A 47 5.36 7.09 11.66
CA ARG A 47 5.29 8.20 10.73
C ARG A 47 6.66 8.45 10.12
N GLY A 48 6.73 8.54 8.80
CA GLY A 48 7.99 8.81 8.13
C GLY A 48 7.91 8.69 6.62
N GLN A 49 8.90 9.28 5.95
CA GLN A 49 9.05 9.19 4.51
C GLN A 49 9.09 7.72 4.09
N VAL A 50 8.25 7.37 3.13
CA VAL A 50 8.21 6.03 2.53
C VAL A 50 8.98 6.06 1.22
N ARG A 51 9.96 5.16 1.09
CA ARG A 51 10.62 4.87 -0.18
C ARG A 51 10.25 3.45 -0.60
N LEU A 52 9.60 3.31 -1.75
CA LEU A 52 9.39 2.00 -2.37
C LEU A 52 10.74 1.51 -2.90
N ASP A 53 11.18 0.34 -2.44
CA ASP A 53 12.51 -0.21 -2.75
C ASP A 53 12.42 -1.31 -3.80
N THR A 54 11.48 -2.24 -3.63
CA THR A 54 11.14 -3.25 -4.64
C THR A 54 9.62 -3.30 -4.86
N LEU A 55 9.22 -3.61 -6.09
CA LEU A 55 7.84 -3.91 -6.43
C LEU A 55 7.78 -4.93 -7.56
N HIS A 56 7.10 -6.02 -7.30
CA HIS A 56 6.81 -7.08 -8.25
C HIS A 56 5.30 -7.15 -8.47
N LEU A 57 4.90 -7.28 -9.73
CA LEU A 57 3.51 -7.50 -10.12
C LEU A 57 3.46 -8.78 -10.95
N ARG A 58 2.66 -9.75 -10.50
CA ARG A 58 2.41 -11.00 -11.24
C ARG A 58 1.21 -10.83 -12.19
N ALA A 59 1.15 -11.73 -13.17
CA ALA A 59 0.10 -11.71 -14.20
C ALA A 59 -1.32 -11.90 -13.62
N ASP A 60 -1.45 -12.57 -12.48
CA ASP A 60 -2.71 -12.81 -11.78
C ASP A 60 -3.16 -11.62 -10.91
N GLY A 61 -2.37 -10.55 -10.88
CA GLY A 61 -2.64 -9.34 -10.11
C GLY A 61 -2.02 -9.34 -8.71
N GLU A 62 -1.29 -10.37 -8.28
CA GLU A 62 -0.54 -10.32 -7.03
C GLU A 62 0.56 -9.25 -7.10
N VAL A 63 0.66 -8.41 -6.07
CA VAL A 63 1.69 -7.37 -5.94
C VAL A 63 2.41 -7.50 -4.61
N PHE A 64 3.73 -7.48 -4.61
CA PHE A 64 4.54 -7.61 -3.40
C PHE A 64 5.88 -6.91 -3.54
N GLY A 65 6.56 -6.67 -2.42
CA GLY A 65 7.86 -6.04 -2.42
C GLY A 65 8.23 -5.50 -1.04
N THR A 66 9.14 -4.54 -1.05
CA THR A 66 9.68 -3.89 0.15
C THR A 66 9.58 -2.38 0.05
N ALA A 67 9.27 -1.75 1.17
CA ALA A 67 9.34 -0.30 1.33
C ALA A 67 10.16 0.04 2.57
N VAL A 68 10.90 1.14 2.51
CA VAL A 68 11.70 1.65 3.63
C VAL A 68 10.99 2.83 4.25
N SER A 69 10.85 2.84 5.58
CA SER A 69 10.32 3.94 6.38
C SER A 69 11.04 4.01 7.71
N GLY A 70 11.42 5.21 8.16
CA GLY A 70 12.14 5.41 9.44
C GLY A 70 13.45 4.61 9.54
N GLY A 71 14.15 4.38 8.42
CA GLY A 71 15.37 3.58 8.37
C GLY A 71 15.16 2.06 8.43
N ARG A 72 13.91 1.57 8.47
CA ARG A 72 13.57 0.15 8.52
C ARG A 72 12.89 -0.31 7.23
N ALA A 73 13.27 -1.49 6.76
CA ALA A 73 12.59 -2.16 5.65
C ALA A 73 11.32 -2.87 6.13
N HIS A 74 10.25 -2.74 5.36
CA HIS A 74 8.94 -3.34 5.57
C HIS A 74 8.53 -4.09 4.32
N ALA A 75 8.29 -5.39 4.44
CA ALA A 75 7.70 -6.16 3.37
C ALA A 75 6.21 -5.84 3.26
N PHE A 76 5.67 -5.91 2.03
CA PHE A 76 4.25 -5.80 1.78
C PHE A 76 3.80 -6.81 0.74
N THR A 77 2.50 -7.10 0.76
CA THR A 77 1.81 -7.90 -0.26
C THR A 77 0.40 -7.36 -0.47
N GLY A 78 -0.19 -7.66 -1.62
CA GLY A 78 -1.54 -7.26 -1.98
C GLY A 78 -1.99 -7.87 -3.30
N ARG A 79 -3.20 -7.54 -3.70
CA ARG A 79 -3.78 -7.96 -4.97
C ARG A 79 -4.46 -6.79 -5.67
N VAL A 80 -4.19 -6.66 -6.96
CA VAL A 80 -4.83 -5.71 -7.86
C VAL A 80 -5.82 -6.47 -8.74
N ALA A 81 -7.07 -6.01 -8.76
CA ALA A 81 -8.11 -6.51 -9.67
C ALA A 81 -8.83 -5.30 -10.28
N GLU A 82 -9.13 -5.35 -11.58
CA GLU A 82 -9.91 -4.31 -12.28
C GLU A 82 -9.41 -2.88 -12.01
N ARG A 83 -8.08 -2.69 -11.94
CA ARG A 83 -7.40 -1.40 -11.66
C ARG A 83 -7.62 -0.84 -10.24
N ARG A 84 -8.06 -1.68 -9.30
CA ARG A 84 -8.26 -1.41 -7.87
C ARG A 84 -7.31 -2.25 -7.04
N LEU A 85 -6.93 -1.76 -5.86
CA LEU A 85 -6.24 -2.56 -4.85
C LEU A 85 -7.28 -3.20 -3.94
N VAL A 86 -7.46 -4.51 -4.08
CA VAL A 86 -8.54 -5.27 -3.42
C VAL A 86 -8.10 -5.93 -2.11
N SER A 87 -6.81 -6.22 -1.99
CA SER A 87 -6.16 -6.63 -0.74
C SER A 87 -4.78 -5.99 -0.63
N PHE A 88 -4.36 -5.69 0.61
CA PHE A 88 -3.06 -5.10 0.88
C PHE A 88 -2.70 -5.26 2.36
N ARG A 89 -1.46 -5.67 2.64
CA ARG A 89 -0.89 -5.77 3.98
C ARG A 89 0.57 -5.34 3.96
N VAL A 90 0.94 -4.55 4.97
CA VAL A 90 2.33 -4.41 5.41
C VAL A 90 2.58 -5.46 6.48
N LEU A 91 3.68 -6.21 6.36
CA LEU A 91 4.07 -7.30 7.26
C LEU A 91 4.81 -6.77 8.50
#